data_AF-A0A7Y9FHM2-F1
#
_entry.id   AF-A0A7Y9FHM2-F1
#
_cell.length_a   1.000
_cell.length_b   1.000
_cell.length_c   1.000
_cell.angle_alpha   90.00
_cell.angle_beta   90.00
_cell.angle_gamma   90.00
#
_symmetry.space_group_name_H-M   'P 1'
#
loop_
_entity.id
_entity.type
_entity.pdbx_description
1 polymer ?
#
loop_
_entity_poly.entity_id
_entity_poly.type
_entity_poly.pdbx_seq_one_letter_code
_entity_poly.pdbx_strand_id
1 'polypeptide(L)'
;MSTAITAYRDAVLMASESGYCPPDAVLSQIHSALRGAVPRFVSLVANVDDATPPRANGLLVVFTDSLVAHVTFARMPGNDADTDAVGPFTVEVARRTALTSLSIIYQTNHDSAYDVSVGALAPSARIILKYTGFSAELAITKAGTEHDVDALYAALLTELA
;
A
#
# COMPACT_ATOMS: atom_id res chain seq x y z
N MET A 1 5.79 22.77 -4.75
CA MET A 1 5.73 21.31 -4.92
C MET A 1 5.23 21.00 -6.33
N SER A 2 5.75 19.95 -6.96
CA SER A 2 5.15 19.41 -8.20
C SER A 2 3.77 18.85 -7.90
N THR A 3 2.77 19.15 -8.74
CA THR A 3 1.39 18.63 -8.61
C THR A 3 1.31 17.11 -8.53
N ALA A 4 2.28 16.40 -9.13
CA ALA A 4 2.35 14.95 -9.08
C ALA A 4 2.69 14.42 -7.68
N ILE A 5 3.60 15.08 -6.95
CA ILE A 5 3.96 14.65 -5.58
C ILE A 5 2.81 14.89 -4.61
N THR A 6 2.05 15.97 -4.79
CA THR A 6 0.83 16.21 -4.03
C THR A 6 -0.16 15.07 -4.20
N ALA A 7 -0.41 14.60 -5.43
CA ALA A 7 -1.30 13.46 -5.66
C ALA A 7 -0.86 12.16 -4.96
N TYR A 8 0.46 11.89 -4.91
CA TYR A 8 0.98 10.75 -4.16
C TYR A 8 0.78 10.92 -2.65
N ARG A 9 1.10 12.10 -2.12
CA ARG A 9 0.94 12.41 -0.70
C ARG A 9 -0.51 12.27 -0.26
N ASP A 10 -1.44 12.82 -1.04
CA ASP A 10 -2.87 12.74 -0.77
C ASP A 10 -3.35 11.29 -0.81
N ALA A 11 -2.95 10.51 -1.83
CA ALA A 11 -3.30 9.09 -1.93
C ALA A 11 -2.77 8.26 -0.75
N VAL A 12 -1.55 8.55 -0.28
CA VAL A 12 -0.96 7.87 0.88
C VAL A 12 -1.67 8.27 2.17
N LEU A 13 -1.93 9.56 2.38
CA LEU A 13 -2.64 10.04 3.57
C LEU A 13 -4.06 9.48 3.64
N MET A 14 -4.77 9.39 2.50
CA MET A 14 -6.08 8.73 2.43
C MET A 14 -6.00 7.23 2.76
N ALA A 15 -4.88 6.57 2.47
CA ALA A 15 -4.66 5.15 2.80
C ALA A 15 -4.12 4.92 4.22
N SER A 16 -3.80 5.98 4.96
CA SER A 16 -3.15 5.88 6.27
C SER A 16 -4.15 5.97 7.41
N GLU A 17 -4.32 4.90 8.18
CA GLU A 17 -5.15 4.94 9.40
C GLU A 17 -4.54 5.84 10.48
N SER A 18 -3.22 5.83 10.61
CA SER A 18 -2.50 6.62 11.63
C SER A 18 -2.19 8.05 11.19
N GLY A 19 -2.62 8.47 9.99
CA GLY A 19 -2.19 9.71 9.35
C GLY A 19 -0.68 9.80 9.06
N TYR A 20 0.04 8.68 9.03
CA TYR A 20 1.45 8.62 8.66
C TYR A 20 1.63 8.76 7.15
N CYS A 21 2.65 9.52 6.74
CA CYS A 21 3.06 9.61 5.35
C CYS A 21 4.59 9.59 5.26
N PRO A 22 5.20 8.76 4.38
CA PRO A 22 6.63 8.82 4.14
C PRO A 22 7.07 10.21 3.66
N PRO A 23 8.34 10.60 3.90
CA PRO A 23 8.87 11.88 3.44
C PRO A 23 8.70 12.10 1.92
N ASP A 24 8.52 13.36 1.51
CA ASP A 24 8.34 13.73 0.09
C ASP A 24 9.50 13.24 -0.80
N ALA A 25 10.71 13.14 -0.26
CA ALA A 25 11.87 12.57 -0.96
C ALA A 25 11.66 11.08 -1.34
N VAL A 26 11.04 10.30 -0.45
CA VAL A 26 10.68 8.90 -0.68
C VAL A 26 9.57 8.81 -1.73
N LEU A 27 8.52 9.63 -1.57
CA LEU A 27 7.42 9.70 -2.54
C LEU A 27 7.93 10.09 -3.95
N SER A 28 8.91 10.98 -4.03
CA SER A 28 9.55 11.36 -5.30
C SER A 28 10.31 10.22 -5.95
N GLN A 29 11.01 9.39 -5.16
CA GLN A 29 11.67 8.20 -5.70
C GLN A 29 10.67 7.14 -6.17
N ILE A 30 9.56 6.96 -5.46
CA ILE A 30 8.48 6.05 -5.87
C ILE A 30 7.84 6.54 -7.18
N HIS A 31 7.54 7.84 -7.28
CA HIS A 31 7.00 8.46 -8.51
C HIS A 31 7.93 8.27 -9.70
N SER A 32 9.24 8.47 -9.49
CA SER A 32 10.26 8.23 -10.52
C SER A 32 10.34 6.75 -10.93
N ALA A 33 10.33 5.82 -9.97
CA ALA A 33 10.34 4.38 -10.22
C ALA A 33 9.10 3.92 -11.01
N LEU A 34 7.95 4.57 -10.78
CA LEU A 34 6.70 4.39 -11.52
C LEU A 34 6.64 5.22 -12.82
N ARG A 35 7.76 5.77 -13.28
CA ARG A 35 7.89 6.53 -14.54
C ARG A 35 6.94 7.72 -14.63
N GLY A 36 6.65 8.33 -13.49
CA GLY A 36 5.79 9.50 -13.41
C GLY A 36 4.29 9.19 -13.41
N ALA A 37 3.89 7.91 -13.37
CA ALA A 37 2.48 7.51 -13.43
C ALA A 37 1.68 8.03 -12.22
N VAL A 38 0.37 8.18 -12.40
CA VAL A 38 -0.55 8.64 -11.35
C VAL A 38 -1.05 7.43 -10.55
N PRO A 39 -1.09 7.50 -9.21
CA PRO A 39 -1.61 6.42 -8.39
C PRO A 39 -3.12 6.27 -8.61
N ARG A 40 -3.58 5.02 -8.75
CA ARG A 40 -5.00 4.64 -8.84
C ARG A 40 -5.51 4.06 -7.55
N PHE A 41 -4.64 3.36 -6.83
CA PHE A 41 -4.94 2.78 -5.53
C PHE A 41 -3.66 2.72 -4.72
N VAL A 42 -3.77 2.96 -3.42
CA VAL A 42 -2.65 2.90 -2.48
C VAL A 42 -3.07 2.09 -1.25
N SER A 43 -2.18 1.23 -0.78
CA SER A 43 -2.31 0.55 0.50
C SER A 43 -1.08 0.85 1.35
N LEU A 44 -1.30 1.22 2.61
CA LEU A 44 -0.24 1.53 3.56
C LEU A 44 -0.48 0.74 4.85
N VAL A 45 0.57 0.08 5.33
CA VAL A 45 0.64 -0.46 6.68
C VAL A 45 1.89 0.12 7.32
N ALA A 46 1.72 0.99 8.30
CA ALA A 46 2.82 1.63 8.99
C ALA A 46 2.65 1.51 10.50
N ASN A 47 3.72 1.13 11.17
CA ASN A 47 3.84 1.14 12.62
C ASN A 47 4.82 2.24 13.00
N VAL A 48 4.31 3.26 13.69
CA VAL A 48 5.13 4.31 14.28
C VAL A 48 5.45 3.90 15.72
N ASP A 49 6.72 3.89 16.09
CA ASP A 49 7.16 3.61 17.45
C ASP A 49 7.02 4.83 18.37
N ASP A 50 7.01 4.59 19.67
CA ASP A 50 6.94 5.62 20.71
C ASP A 50 8.32 6.21 21.06
N ALA A 51 9.33 6.05 20.18
CA ALA A 51 10.68 6.57 20.45
C ALA A 51 10.73 8.11 20.34
N THR A 52 11.81 8.72 20.83
CA THR A 52 12.07 10.16 20.67
C THR A 52 13.43 10.38 20.00
N PRO A 53 13.47 10.81 18.71
CA PRO A 53 12.34 11.06 17.82
C PRO A 53 11.65 9.76 17.33
N PRO A 54 10.35 9.80 16.99
CA PRO A 54 9.58 8.62 16.58
C PRO A 54 10.07 8.08 15.24
N ARG A 55 9.97 6.77 15.05
CA ARG A 55 10.35 6.07 13.82
C ARG A 55 9.25 5.17 13.30
N ALA A 56 9.11 5.13 11.98
CA ALA A 56 8.13 4.32 11.28
C ALA A 56 8.78 3.14 10.56
N ASN A 57 8.16 1.97 10.66
CA ASN A 57 8.46 0.80 9.85
C ASN A 57 7.17 0.38 9.15
N GLY A 58 7.26 -0.07 7.90
CA GLY A 58 6.06 -0.43 7.20
C GLY A 58 6.21 -0.80 5.74
N LEU A 59 5.05 -0.89 5.12
CA LEU A 59 4.85 -1.27 3.75
C LEU A 59 3.92 -0.28 3.07
N LEU A 60 4.31 0.17 1.89
CA LEU A 60 3.48 0.97 1.00
C LEU A 60 3.39 0.26 -0.35
N VAL A 61 2.17 0.05 -0.84
CA VAL A 61 1.90 -0.50 -2.17
C VAL A 61 1.17 0.56 -2.98
N VAL A 62 1.67 0.84 -4.19
CA VAL A 62 1.07 1.82 -5.10
C VAL A 62 0.73 1.14 -6.42
N PHE A 63 -0.55 1.16 -6.77
CA PHE A 63 -1.05 0.67 -8.05
C PHE A 63 -1.27 1.84 -9.00
N THR A 64 -0.86 1.64 -10.25
CA THR A 64 -1.14 2.56 -11.36
C THR A 64 -1.87 1.79 -12.47
N ASP A 65 -2.10 2.43 -13.61
CA ASP A 65 -2.72 1.77 -14.76
C ASP A 65 -1.84 0.65 -15.36
N SER A 66 -0.51 0.72 -15.20
CA SER A 66 0.42 -0.20 -15.88
C SER A 66 1.53 -0.78 -14.99
N LEU A 67 1.82 -0.15 -13.86
CA LEU A 67 2.87 -0.53 -12.93
C LEU A 67 2.33 -0.65 -11.51
N VAL A 68 2.95 -1.52 -10.73
CA VAL A 68 2.73 -1.66 -9.29
C VAL A 68 4.09 -1.48 -8.61
N ALA A 69 4.12 -0.67 -7.55
CA ALA A 69 5.29 -0.53 -6.68
C ALA A 69 5.02 -1.15 -5.31
N HIS A 70 5.98 -1.93 -4.84
CA HIS A 70 6.04 -2.49 -3.50
C HIS A 70 7.20 -1.84 -2.76
N VAL A 71 6.88 -1.12 -1.69
CA VAL A 71 7.84 -0.30 -0.97
C VAL A 71 7.91 -0.76 0.47
N THR A 72 9.07 -1.26 0.88
CA THR A 72 9.35 -1.58 2.29
C THR A 72 10.23 -0.48 2.84
N PHE A 73 9.87 0.07 4.00
CA PHE A 73 10.66 1.09 4.67
C PHE A 73 10.86 0.74 6.14
N ALA A 74 12.05 1.06 6.65
CA ALA A 74 12.41 0.81 8.03
C ALA A 74 13.07 2.04 8.64
N ARG A 75 12.79 2.27 9.93
CA ARG A 75 13.29 3.40 10.71
C ARG A 75 13.13 4.75 10.02
N MET A 76 12.05 4.93 9.25
CA MET A 76 11.69 6.21 8.67
C MET A 76 11.36 7.21 9.78
N PRO A 77 11.51 8.53 9.56
CA PRO A 77 11.03 9.50 10.53
C PRO A 77 9.51 9.36 10.68
N GLY A 78 9.02 9.36 11.93
CA GLY A 78 7.58 9.45 12.19
C GLY A 78 7.02 10.83 11.81
N ASN A 79 5.71 11.01 12.02
CA ASN A 79 5.08 12.32 11.81
C ASN A 79 5.78 13.38 12.66
N ASP A 80 6.03 14.56 12.07
CA ASP A 80 6.64 15.73 12.71
C ASP A 80 8.09 15.53 13.22
N ALA A 81 8.77 14.44 12.82
CA ALA A 81 10.19 14.24 13.06
C ALA A 81 11.05 14.89 11.95
N ASP A 82 12.34 15.11 12.25
CA ASP A 82 13.33 15.72 11.34
C ASP A 82 13.25 15.14 9.91
N THR A 83 12.83 15.99 8.97
CA THR A 83 12.52 15.63 7.58
C THR A 83 13.76 15.31 6.76
N ASP A 84 14.95 15.66 7.26
CA ASP A 84 16.22 15.44 6.55
C ASP A 84 16.77 14.02 6.76
N ALA A 85 16.27 13.30 7.78
CA ALA A 85 16.67 11.93 8.06
C ALA A 85 15.78 10.93 7.31
N VAL A 86 16.25 10.42 6.15
CA VAL A 86 15.57 9.33 5.43
C VAL A 86 16.14 7.98 5.89
N GLY A 87 15.27 7.12 6.44
CA GLY A 87 15.63 5.74 6.79
C GLY A 87 15.82 4.86 5.55
N PRO A 88 16.38 3.64 5.69
CA PRO A 88 16.48 2.70 4.57
C PRO A 88 15.09 2.33 4.04
N PHE A 89 14.97 2.27 2.72
CA PHE A 89 13.80 1.74 2.03
C PHE A 89 14.20 1.03 0.75
N THR A 90 13.31 0.17 0.26
CA THR A 90 13.45 -0.55 -1.00
C THR A 90 12.20 -0.33 -1.82
N VAL A 91 12.36 -0.15 -3.13
CA VAL A 91 11.25 -0.02 -4.09
C VAL A 91 11.40 -1.13 -5.12
N GLU A 92 10.46 -2.07 -5.10
CA GLU A 92 10.31 -3.07 -6.16
C GLU A 92 9.19 -2.63 -7.10
N VAL A 93 9.40 -2.76 -8.41
CA VAL A 93 8.38 -2.38 -9.42
C VAL A 93 8.14 -3.53 -10.38
N ALA A 94 6.86 -3.86 -10.60
CA ALA A 94 6.41 -4.86 -11.56
C ALA A 94 5.39 -4.26 -12.52
N ARG A 95 5.24 -4.89 -13.69
CA ARG A 95 4.10 -4.60 -14.56
C ARG A 95 2.83 -5.11 -13.90
N ARG A 96 1.74 -4.36 -14.05
CA ARG A 96 0.43 -4.77 -13.57
C ARG A 96 -0.02 -6.11 -14.20
N THR A 97 0.26 -6.29 -15.49
CA THR A 97 0.04 -7.56 -16.22
C THR A 97 0.97 -8.71 -15.82
N ALA A 98 1.90 -8.51 -14.89
CA ALA A 98 2.75 -9.57 -14.35
C ALA A 98 2.13 -10.24 -13.10
N LEU A 99 0.88 -9.91 -12.76
CA LEU A 99 0.12 -10.61 -11.73
C LEU A 99 -0.04 -12.08 -12.12
N THR A 100 0.31 -12.98 -11.21
CA THR A 100 0.31 -14.43 -11.44
C THR A 100 -0.66 -15.17 -10.53
N SER A 101 -1.02 -14.57 -9.39
CA SER A 101 -1.93 -15.17 -8.43
C SER A 101 -2.60 -14.09 -7.60
N LEU A 102 -3.87 -14.33 -7.29
CA LEU A 102 -4.72 -13.52 -6.45
C LEU A 102 -5.45 -14.45 -5.48
N SER A 103 -5.47 -14.10 -4.20
CA SER A 103 -6.16 -14.87 -3.16
C SER A 103 -6.77 -13.93 -2.12
N ILE A 104 -7.93 -14.30 -1.57
CA ILE A 104 -8.51 -13.63 -0.41
C ILE A 104 -8.35 -14.53 0.81
N ILE A 105 -7.77 -14.01 1.87
CA ILE A 105 -7.64 -14.68 3.16
C ILE A 105 -8.54 -13.96 4.16
N TYR A 106 -9.42 -14.71 4.80
CA TYR A 106 -10.24 -14.20 5.90
C TYR A 106 -9.59 -14.56 7.23
N GLN A 107 -9.23 -13.56 8.03
CA GLN A 107 -8.89 -13.79 9.43
C GLN A 107 -10.20 -13.95 10.21
N THR A 108 -10.41 -15.12 10.80
CA THR A 108 -11.56 -15.39 11.66
C THR A 108 -11.06 -15.73 13.06
N ASN A 109 -11.70 -15.19 14.09
CA ASN A 109 -11.61 -15.76 15.42
C ASN A 109 -12.46 -17.04 15.42
N HIS A 110 -11.93 -18.12 15.98
CA HIS A 110 -12.52 -19.46 15.95
C HIS A 110 -14.00 -19.49 16.40
N ASP A 111 -14.42 -18.52 17.22
CA ASP A 111 -15.75 -18.43 17.84
C ASP A 111 -16.79 -17.61 17.04
N SER A 112 -16.45 -17.04 15.88
CA SER A 112 -17.37 -16.18 15.11
C SER A 112 -17.24 -16.42 13.61
N ALA A 113 -17.40 -17.68 13.23
CA ALA A 113 -17.41 -18.06 11.84
C ALA A 113 -18.72 -17.61 11.19
N TYR A 114 -18.57 -16.68 10.23
CA TYR A 114 -19.56 -16.25 9.23
C TYR A 114 -20.63 -15.25 9.68
N ASP A 115 -20.29 -13.97 9.52
CA ASP A 115 -21.24 -13.03 8.95
C ASP A 115 -20.62 -12.47 7.65
N VAL A 116 -20.79 -13.23 6.55
CA VAL A 116 -20.38 -12.77 5.22
C VAL A 116 -21.56 -11.99 4.67
N SER A 117 -21.62 -10.70 4.99
CA SER A 117 -22.53 -9.78 4.33
C SER A 117 -22.29 -9.87 2.81
N VAL A 118 -23.31 -10.33 2.08
CA VAL A 118 -23.25 -10.56 0.64
C VAL A 118 -22.99 -9.24 -0.08
N GLY A 119 -21.79 -9.08 -0.66
CA GLY A 119 -21.50 -8.00 -1.61
C GLY A 119 -20.19 -7.23 -1.42
N ALA A 120 -19.55 -7.31 -0.25
CA ALA A 120 -18.31 -6.55 0.03
C ALA A 120 -17.27 -7.41 0.78
N LEU A 121 -15.98 -7.11 0.58
CA LEU A 121 -14.91 -7.72 1.37
C LEU A 121 -15.08 -7.38 2.86
N ALA A 122 -15.18 -8.44 3.67
CA ALA A 122 -15.27 -8.34 5.13
C ALA A 122 -14.08 -7.53 5.69
N PRO A 123 -14.25 -6.79 6.80
CA PRO A 123 -13.16 -6.04 7.42
C PRO A 123 -11.93 -6.88 7.77
N SER A 124 -12.11 -8.17 8.03
CA SER A 124 -11.04 -9.11 8.34
C SER A 124 -10.39 -9.78 7.12
N ALA A 125 -10.83 -9.43 5.92
CA ALA A 125 -10.27 -9.96 4.69
C ALA A 125 -8.94 -9.27 4.34
N ARG A 126 -7.99 -10.07 3.88
CA ARG A 126 -6.70 -9.64 3.34
C ARG A 126 -6.56 -10.16 1.93
N ILE A 127 -6.25 -9.30 0.97
CA ILE A 127 -5.98 -9.72 -0.40
C ILE A 127 -4.48 -10.00 -0.51
N ILE A 128 -4.13 -11.18 -1.00
CA ILE A 128 -2.76 -11.60 -1.26
C ILE A 128 -2.54 -11.66 -2.78
N LEU A 129 -1.50 -10.97 -3.26
CA LEU A 129 -1.14 -10.87 -4.67
C LEU A 129 0.28 -11.38 -4.89
N LYS A 130 0.50 -12.08 -6.00
CA LYS A 130 1.84 -12.51 -6.43
C LYS A 130 2.16 -11.94 -7.81
N TYR A 131 3.24 -11.19 -7.91
CA TYR A 131 3.73 -10.66 -9.18
C TYR A 131 5.03 -11.34 -9.59
N THR A 132 5.21 -11.56 -10.89
CA THR A 132 6.53 -11.91 -11.42
C THR A 132 7.47 -10.71 -11.21
N GLY A 133 8.57 -10.94 -10.51
CA GLY A 133 9.60 -9.93 -10.24
C GLY A 133 9.56 -9.29 -8.85
N PHE A 134 8.52 -9.55 -8.05
CA PHE A 134 8.53 -9.21 -6.63
C PHE A 134 9.17 -10.33 -5.82
N SER A 135 9.99 -9.95 -4.82
CA SER A 135 10.62 -10.92 -3.92
C SER A 135 9.65 -11.48 -2.88
N ALA A 136 8.55 -10.77 -2.60
CA ALA A 136 7.53 -11.13 -1.63
C ALA A 136 6.11 -11.01 -2.20
N GLU A 137 5.17 -11.68 -1.53
CA GLU A 137 3.74 -11.52 -1.78
C GLU A 137 3.27 -10.15 -1.28
N LEU A 138 2.37 -9.50 -2.01
CA LEU A 138 1.75 -8.26 -1.55
C LEU A 138 0.51 -8.59 -0.74
N ALA A 139 0.46 -8.11 0.49
CA ALA A 139 -0.74 -8.14 1.30
C ALA A 139 -1.39 -6.76 1.29
N ILE A 140 -2.60 -6.67 0.73
CA ILE A 140 -3.47 -5.51 0.87
C ILE A 140 -4.40 -5.78 2.05
N THR A 141 -4.28 -4.94 3.07
CA THR A 141 -5.22 -4.88 4.19
C THR A 141 -6.19 -3.74 3.95
N LYS A 142 -7.47 -3.97 4.24
CA LYS A 142 -8.50 -2.92 4.22
C LYS A 142 -8.28 -2.02 5.43
N ALA A 143 -7.49 -0.97 5.24
CA ALA A 143 -7.33 0.13 6.17
C ALA A 143 -8.30 1.25 5.78
N GLY A 144 -8.95 1.87 6.76
CA GLY A 144 -10.13 2.73 6.58
C GLY A 144 -10.01 3.91 5.59
N THR A 145 -11.20 4.34 5.15
CA THR A 145 -11.60 5.37 4.16
C THR A 145 -11.43 5.04 2.66
N GLU A 146 -12.60 4.84 2.02
CA GLU A 146 -12.97 4.96 0.59
C GLU A 146 -12.00 4.50 -0.52
N HIS A 147 -11.05 3.63 -0.20
CA HIS A 147 -10.43 2.79 -1.22
C HIS A 147 -11.44 1.72 -1.61
N ASP A 148 -11.93 1.75 -2.85
CA ASP A 148 -12.79 0.71 -3.41
C ASP A 148 -11.96 -0.56 -3.66
N VAL A 149 -11.59 -1.22 -2.57
CA VAL A 149 -10.84 -2.49 -2.57
C VAL A 149 -11.59 -3.55 -3.38
N ASP A 150 -12.93 -3.49 -3.36
CA ASP A 150 -13.79 -4.38 -4.13
C ASP A 150 -13.64 -4.12 -5.64
N ALA A 151 -13.61 -2.85 -6.08
CA ALA A 151 -13.33 -2.50 -7.49
C ALA A 151 -11.89 -2.82 -7.91
N LEU A 152 -10.90 -2.59 -7.04
CA LEU A 152 -9.53 -3.03 -7.31
C LEU A 152 -9.49 -4.56 -7.50
N TYR A 153 -10.10 -5.31 -6.58
CA TYR A 153 -10.16 -6.76 -6.64
C TYR A 153 -10.83 -7.24 -7.93
N ALA A 154 -11.95 -6.65 -8.32
CA ALA A 154 -12.64 -6.95 -9.58
C ALA A 154 -11.76 -6.65 -10.81
N ALA A 155 -11.01 -5.55 -10.81
CA ALA A 155 -10.08 -5.22 -11.88
C ALA A 155 -8.91 -6.22 -11.95
N LEU A 156 -8.33 -6.60 -10.81
CA LEU A 156 -7.23 -7.57 -10.75
C LEU A 156 -7.67 -8.98 -11.15
N LEU A 157 -8.90 -9.38 -10.83
CA LEU A 157 -9.49 -10.62 -11.36
C LEU A 157 -9.56 -10.61 -12.88
N THR A 158 -9.92 -9.48 -13.48
CA THR A 158 -9.99 -9.33 -14.94
C THR A 158 -8.60 -9.43 -15.59
N GLU A 159 -7.55 -9.00 -14.91
CA GLU A 159 -6.17 -9.12 -15.41
C GLU A 159 -5.61 -10.55 -15.38
N LEU A 160 -6.19 -11.42 -14.55
CA LEU A 160 -5.79 -12.82 -14.44
C LEU A 160 -6.55 -13.76 -15.39
N ALA A 161 -7.70 -13.32 -15.91
CA ALA A 161 -8.58 -14.09 -16.79
C ALA A 161 -8.06 -14.08 -18.24
#